data_AF-A0A914CMJ4-F1
#
_entry.id   AF-A0A914CMJ4-F1
#
_cell.length_a   1.000
_cell.length_b   1.000
_cell.length_c   1.000
_cell.angle_alpha   90.00
_cell.angle_beta   90.00
_cell.angle_gamma   90.00
#
_symmetry.space_group_name_H-M   'P 1'
#
loop_
_entity.id
_entity.type
_entity.pdbx_description
1 polymer ?
#
loop_
_entity_poly.entity_id
_entity_poly.type
_entity_poly.pdbx_seq_one_letter_code
_entity_poly.pdbx_strand_id
1 'polypeptide(L)' 'MGVGEEGCSPVRNVPETFLSVAFDSANEEVDNWVGLNWTFVQPLAQALTPAYFRLGGTRADFLLFKENATSSLGVLS' A
#
# COMPACT_ATOMS: atom_id res chain seq x y z
N MET A 1 16.80 40.22 -22.77
CA MET A 1 17.61 39.04 -23.10
C MET A 1 17.75 38.23 -21.82
N GLY A 2 16.97 37.16 -21.70
CA GLY A 2 17.02 36.21 -20.59
C GLY A 2 16.71 34.84 -21.16
N VAL A 3 17.75 34.02 -21.18
CA VAL A 3 17.87 32.58 -21.49
C VAL A 3 16.63 31.88 -22.05
N GLY A 4 16.70 31.47 -23.32
CA GLY A 4 15.76 30.51 -23.89
C GLY A 4 16.01 29.14 -23.28
N GLU A 5 15.02 28.64 -22.53
CA GLU A 5 14.93 27.21 -22.26
C GLU A 5 14.50 26.56 -23.57
N GLU A 6 15.42 25.83 -24.20
CA GLU A 6 15.13 24.89 -25.28
C GLU A 6 14.19 23.82 -24.69
N GLY A 7 12.88 24.09 -24.74
CA GLY A 7 11.86 23.33 -24.04
C GLY A 7 11.75 21.92 -24.59
N CYS A 8 12.36 20.95 -23.88
CA CYS A 8 12.05 19.54 -24.07
C CYS A 8 10.55 19.35 -23.84
N SER A 9 9.81 18.98 -24.88
CA SER A 9 8.38 18.69 -24.74
C SER A 9 8.21 17.52 -23.75
N PRO A 10 7.18 17.56 -22.88
CA PRO A 10 6.98 16.49 -21.91
C PRO A 10 6.79 15.16 -22.64
N VAL A 11 7.65 14.18 -22.33
CA VAL A 11 7.63 12.85 -22.95
C VAL A 11 6.31 12.14 -22.69
N ARG A 12 5.72 12.34 -21.49
CA ARG A 12 4.43 11.78 -21.13
C ARG A 12 3.79 12.50 -19.95
N ASN A 13 2.46 12.62 -19.98
CA ASN A 13 1.67 13.00 -18.81
C ASN A 13 1.38 11.76 -17.96
N VAL A 14 1.64 11.86 -16.67
CA VAL A 14 1.33 10.82 -15.67
C VAL A 14 0.11 11.23 -14.85
N PRO A 15 -0.70 10.28 -14.36
CA PRO A 15 -1.83 10.60 -13.50
C PRO A 15 -1.35 11.17 -12.15
N GLU A 16 -2.21 11.91 -11.45
CA GLU A 16 -1.87 12.44 -10.12
C GLU A 16 -1.55 11.33 -9.11
N THR A 17 -2.10 10.13 -9.32
CA THR A 17 -1.84 8.91 -8.55
C THR A 17 -0.57 8.16 -8.97
N PHE A 18 0.30 8.78 -9.77
CA PHE A 18 1.53 8.16 -10.26
C PHE A 18 2.37 7.56 -9.13
N LEU A 19 2.50 8.29 -8.02
CA LEU A 19 3.16 7.80 -6.81
C LEU A 19 2.15 7.07 -5.91
N SER A 20 1.90 5.81 -6.24
CA SER A 20 1.06 4.91 -5.45
C SER A 20 1.89 3.97 -4.59
N VAL A 21 1.27 3.37 -3.58
CA VAL A 21 1.96 2.50 -2.61
C VAL A 21 1.35 1.10 -2.55
N ALA A 22 2.17 0.13 -2.13
CA ALA A 22 1.75 -1.25 -1.96
C ALA A 22 2.12 -1.75 -0.55
N PHE A 23 1.28 -2.61 0.00
CA PHE A 23 1.53 -3.34 1.23
C PHE A 23 1.56 -4.83 0.92
N ASP A 24 2.61 -5.50 1.35
CA ASP A 24 2.80 -6.91 1.03
C ASP A 24 1.86 -7.78 1.86
N SER A 25 1.09 -8.60 1.16
CA SER A 25 0.32 -9.74 1.67
C SER A 25 1.16 -10.74 2.47
N ALA A 26 2.49 -10.71 2.31
CA ALA A 26 3.43 -11.55 3.03
C ALA A 26 3.84 -11.06 4.41
N ASN A 27 3.49 -9.83 4.79
CA ASN A 27 3.78 -9.33 6.13
C ASN A 27 3.22 -10.30 7.17
N GLU A 28 4.12 -10.93 7.93
CA GLU A 28 3.85 -12.06 8.84
C GLU A 28 2.88 -11.70 9.98
N GLU A 29 2.53 -10.42 10.11
CA GLU A 29 1.46 -9.92 10.95
C GLU A 29 0.05 -10.18 10.39
N VAL A 30 -0.15 -11.03 9.36
CA VAL A 30 -1.49 -11.46 8.89
C VAL A 30 -2.34 -12.11 9.99
N ASP A 31 -1.73 -12.60 11.08
CA ASP A 31 -2.47 -12.98 12.29
C ASP A 31 -2.92 -11.78 13.17
N ASN A 32 -2.41 -10.57 12.91
CA ASN A 32 -2.48 -9.38 13.78
C ASN A 32 -2.73 -8.03 13.05
N TRP A 33 -3.38 -7.99 11.87
CA TRP A 33 -3.80 -6.69 11.27
C TRP A 33 -4.71 -5.88 12.20
N VAL A 34 -5.40 -6.58 13.12
CA VAL A 34 -6.23 -6.01 14.20
C VAL A 34 -5.39 -5.27 15.25
N GLY A 35 -4.11 -5.62 15.42
CA GLY A 35 -3.18 -5.01 16.37
C GLY A 35 -2.36 -3.85 15.82
N LEU A 36 -2.45 -3.57 14.52
CA LEU A 36 -1.76 -2.45 13.91
C LEU A 36 -2.39 -1.12 14.37
N ASN A 37 -1.56 -0.25 14.95
CA ASN A 37 -2.00 1.09 15.33
C ASN A 37 -2.04 2.01 14.10
N TRP A 38 -3.14 1.94 13.35
CA TRP A 38 -3.37 2.75 12.16
C TRP A 38 -3.36 4.26 12.40
N THR A 39 -3.60 4.70 13.65
CA THR A 39 -3.64 6.12 14.04
C THR A 39 -2.33 6.84 13.75
N PHE A 40 -1.19 6.16 13.90
CA PHE A 40 0.13 6.76 13.62
C PHE A 40 0.42 6.84 12.11
N VAL A 41 -0.04 5.85 11.34
CA VAL A 41 0.26 5.74 9.91
C VAL A 41 -0.69 6.58 9.05
N GLN A 42 -1.88 6.90 9.56
CA GLN A 42 -2.91 7.62 8.84
C GLN A 42 -2.46 9.01 8.31
N PRO A 43 -1.77 9.88 9.08
CA PRO A 43 -1.28 11.15 8.54
C PRO A 43 -0.24 10.97 7.42
N LEU A 44 0.58 9.92 7.50
CA LEU A 44 1.57 9.59 6.47
C LEU A 44 0.87 9.11 5.19
N ALA A 45 -0.16 8.28 5.32
CA ALA A 45 -0.97 7.85 4.18
C ALA A 45 -1.73 9.03 3.54
N GLN A 46 -2.24 9.96 4.35
CA GLN A 46 -2.90 11.17 3.86
C GLN A 46 -1.94 12.07 3.07
N ALA A 47 -0.69 12.20 3.51
CA ALA A 47 0.33 12.99 2.80
C ALA A 47 0.65 12.47 1.39
N LEU A 48 0.33 11.21 1.10
CA LEU A 48 0.51 10.60 -0.22
C LEU A 48 -0.71 10.80 -1.14
N THR A 49 -1.78 11.42 -0.65
CA THR A 49 -2.98 11.65 -1.47
C THR A 49 -2.68 12.68 -2.56
N PRO A 50 -3.09 12.44 -3.83
CA PRO A 50 -3.82 11.28 -4.33
C PRO A 50 -2.90 10.08 -4.65
N ALA A 51 -3.23 8.90 -4.12
CA ALA A 51 -2.50 7.66 -4.39
C ALA A 51 -3.43 6.44 -4.35
N TYR A 52 -3.10 5.42 -5.14
CA TYR A 52 -3.65 4.08 -4.94
C TYR A 52 -2.92 3.36 -3.82
N PHE A 53 -3.65 2.50 -3.13
CA PHE A 53 -3.12 1.59 -2.13
C PHE A 53 -3.37 0.15 -2.59
N ARG A 54 -2.29 -0.59 -2.87
CA ARG A 54 -2.36 -1.99 -3.31
C ARG A 54 -2.10 -2.94 -2.15
N LEU A 55 -3.02 -3.86 -1.91
CA LEU A 55 -2.77 -5.06 -1.13
C LEU A 55 -2.45 -6.22 -2.07
N GLY A 56 -1.27 -6.80 -1.96
CA GLY A 56 -0.87 -7.87 -2.86
C GLY A 56 0.55 -8.36 -2.59
N GLY A 57 1.08 -9.19 -3.47
CA GLY A 57 2.39 -9.83 -3.31
C GLY A 57 2.27 -11.32 -3.60
N THR A 58 3.35 -12.08 -3.38
CA THR A 58 3.39 -13.52 -3.73
C THR A 58 2.37 -14.34 -2.93
N ARG A 59 2.07 -13.94 -1.68
CA ARG A 59 1.08 -14.66 -0.85
C ARG A 59 -0.36 -14.35 -1.21
N ALA A 60 -0.63 -13.26 -1.95
CA ALA A 60 -1.99 -12.86 -2.29
C ALA A 60 -2.76 -13.96 -3.03
N ASP A 61 -2.07 -14.76 -3.85
CA ASP A 61 -2.66 -15.88 -4.60
C ASP A 61 -3.05 -17.07 -3.71
N PHE A 62 -2.60 -17.10 -2.46
CA PHE A 62 -2.83 -18.18 -1.49
C PHE A 62 -3.71 -17.76 -0.32
N LEU A 63 -4.17 -16.51 -0.28
CA LEU A 63 -5.09 -16.03 0.75
C LEU A 63 -6.52 -16.46 0.42
N LEU A 64 -7.14 -17.22 1.33
CA LEU A 64 -8.54 -17.63 1.22
C LEU A 64 -9.40 -16.80 2.18
N PHE A 65 -10.48 -16.24 1.66
CA PHE A 65 -11.47 -15.58 2.49
C PHE A 65 -12.28 -16.61 3.28
N LYS A 66 -12.39 -16.40 4.60
CA LYS A 66 -13.21 -17.20 5.49
C LYS A 66 -14.06 -16.28 6.37
N GLU A 67 -15.37 -16.39 6.24
CA GLU A 67 -16.32 -15.70 7.11
C GLU A 67 -16.16 -16.21 8.55
N ASN A 68 -16.09 -15.30 9.53
CA ASN A 68 -15.89 -15.61 10.95
C ASN A 68 -14.64 -16.44 11.26
N ALA A 69 -13.52 -16.16 10.56
CA ALA A 69 -12.22 -16.65 11.01
C ALA A 69 -11.91 -16.10 12.40
N THR A 70 -12.08 -16.92 13.44
CA THR A 70 -11.51 -16.65 14.75
C THR A 70 -10.01 -16.88 14.65
N SER A 71 -9.22 -15.87 15.00
CA SER A 71 -7.76 -16.00 15.12
C SER A 71 -7.47 -17.06 16.18
N SER A 72 -7.25 -18.30 15.75
CA SER A 72 -6.75 -19.36 16.63
C SER A 72 -5.28 -19.04 16.90
N LEU A 73 -5.02 -18.19 17.89
CA LEU A 73 -3.72 -18.10 18.53
C LEU A 73 -3.32 -19.53 18.91
N GLY A 74 -2.32 -20.07 18.21
CA GLY A 74 -1.90 -21.45 18.33
C GLY A 74 -1.49 -21.77 19.76
N VAL A 75 -2.38 -22.45 20.50
CA VAL A 75 -1.97 -23.33 21.58
C VAL A 75 -1.47 -24.60 20.91
N LEU A 76 -0.17 -24.62 20.59
CA LEU A 76 0.54 -25.85 20.29
C LEU A 76 0.82 -26.55 21.62
N SER A 77 0.19 -27.73 21.76
CA SER A 77 0.48 -28.88 22.65
C SER A 77 0.88 -28.60 24.10
#